data_AF-A0A1H3G4X4-F1
#
_entry.id   AF-A0A1H3G4X4-F1
#
_cell.length_a   1.000
_cell.length_b   1.000
_cell.length_c   1.000
_cell.angle_alpha   90.00
_cell.angle_beta   90.00
_cell.angle_gamma   90.00
#
_symmetry.space_group_name_H-M   'P 1'
#
loop_
_entity.id
_entity.type
_entity.pdbx_description
1 polymer ?
#
loop_
_entity_poly.entity_id
_entity_poly.type
_entity_poly.pdbx_seq_one_letter_code
_entity_poly.pdbx_strand_id
1 'polypeptide(L)'
;MAKGKRYDEEFKKETVKYVLENNKPVAQVAREVEINENTLHGWVKKYGQQPEIKAVQKFTNSDTELKALQKQLRELEEENEILKKAMHYFAKSPR
;
A
#
# COMPACT_ATOMS: atom_id res chain seq x y z
N MET A 1 -35.87 14.59 -11.55
CA MET A 1 -35.11 13.33 -11.44
C MET A 1 -33.75 13.53 -12.10
N ALA A 2 -32.67 13.73 -11.33
CA ALA A 2 -31.35 13.96 -11.91
C ALA A 2 -30.89 12.70 -12.67
N LYS A 3 -30.64 12.85 -13.97
CA LYS A 3 -30.14 11.79 -14.84
C LYS A 3 -28.68 11.53 -14.44
N GLY A 4 -28.44 10.52 -13.60
CA GLY A 4 -27.10 10.21 -13.13
C GLY A 4 -26.14 10.01 -14.32
N LYS A 5 -24.94 10.59 -14.25
CA LYS A 5 -23.86 10.32 -15.22
C LYS A 5 -23.66 8.80 -15.28
N ARG A 6 -23.92 8.21 -16.44
CA ARG A 6 -23.63 6.80 -16.69
C ARG A 6 -22.18 6.70 -17.11
N TYR A 7 -21.38 6.12 -16.23
CA TYR A 7 -20.01 5.72 -16.55
C TYR A 7 -20.01 4.33 -17.15
N ASP A 8 -19.14 4.11 -18.14
CA ASP A 8 -18.93 2.81 -18.74
C ASP A 8 -18.37 1.80 -17.72
N GLU A 9 -18.62 0.50 -17.93
CA GLU A 9 -18.08 -0.52 -17.04
C GLU A 9 -16.55 -0.60 -17.08
N GLU A 10 -15.96 -0.43 -18.26
CA GLU A 10 -14.51 -0.47 -18.44
C GLU A 10 -13.83 0.64 -17.65
N PHE A 11 -14.35 1.87 -17.77
CA PHE A 11 -13.89 3.02 -16.99
C PHE A 11 -13.96 2.78 -15.47
N LYS A 12 -15.04 2.16 -14.98
CA LYS A 12 -15.20 1.86 -13.55
C LYS A 12 -14.14 0.86 -13.07
N LYS A 13 -13.91 -0.21 -13.83
CA LYS A 13 -12.93 -1.24 -13.49
C LYS A 13 -11.51 -0.67 -13.51
N GLU A 14 -11.18 0.11 -14.53
CA GLU A 14 -9.87 0.74 -14.68
C GLU A 14 -9.59 1.75 -13.56
N THR A 15 -10.58 2.57 -13.19
CA THR A 15 -10.44 3.51 -12.07
C THR A 15 -10.21 2.75 -10.75
N VAL A 16 -10.95 1.67 -10.49
CA VAL A 16 -10.76 0.84 -9.29
C VAL A 16 -9.40 0.15 -9.29
N LYS A 17 -8.94 -0.35 -10.44
CA LYS A 17 -7.62 -0.94 -10.60
C LYS A 17 -6.52 0.09 -10.30
N TYR A 18 -6.63 1.30 -10.84
CA TYR A 18 -5.68 2.38 -10.62
C TYR A 18 -5.57 2.78 -9.14
N VAL A 19 -6.70 2.86 -8.41
CA VAL A 19 -6.71 3.09 -6.94
C VAL A 19 -5.84 2.05 -6.22
N LEU A 20 -5.97 0.78 -6.61
CA LEU A 20 -5.36 -0.34 -5.92
C LEU A 20 -3.89 -0.54 -6.29
N GLU A 21 -3.54 -0.42 -7.57
CA GLU A 21 -2.15 -0.54 -8.04
C GLU A 21 -1.25 0.56 -7.47
N ASN A 22 -1.78 1.79 -7.39
CA ASN A 22 -1.00 2.94 -6.92
C ASN A 22 -1.14 3.16 -5.40
N ASN A 23 -1.91 2.32 -4.71
CA ASN A 23 -2.24 2.46 -3.29
C ASN A 23 -2.67 3.90 -2.91
N LYS A 24 -3.41 4.56 -3.81
CA LYS A 24 -3.85 5.95 -3.63
C LYS A 24 -5.18 6.00 -2.88
N PRO A 25 -5.41 7.01 -2.02
CA PRO A 25 -6.71 7.20 -1.39
C PRO A 25 -7.82 7.40 -2.43
N VAL A 26 -8.98 6.77 -2.20
CA VAL A 26 -10.17 6.89 -3.05
C VAL A 26 -10.55 8.36 -3.28
N ALA A 27 -10.49 9.18 -2.23
CA ALA A 27 -10.76 10.62 -2.30
C ALA A 27 -9.82 11.37 -3.25
N GLN A 28 -8.55 10.99 -3.29
CA GLN A 28 -7.58 11.59 -4.19
C GLN A 28 -7.89 11.22 -5.65
N VAL A 29 -8.09 9.92 -5.92
CA VAL A 29 -8.39 9.46 -7.28
C VAL A 29 -9.71 10.05 -7.78
N ALA A 30 -10.72 10.11 -6.93
CA ALA A 30 -12.01 10.71 -7.27
C ALA A 30 -11.87 12.18 -7.72
N ARG A 31 -10.98 12.95 -7.11
CA ARG A 31 -10.65 14.32 -7.53
C ARG A 31 -9.87 14.35 -8.84
N GLU A 32 -8.91 13.44 -9.03
CA GLU A 32 -8.12 13.32 -10.27
C GLU A 32 -9.00 13.02 -11.50
N VAL A 33 -10.02 12.17 -11.34
CA VAL A 33 -10.96 11.80 -12.43
C VAL A 33 -12.30 12.54 -12.39
N GLU A 34 -12.43 13.57 -11.56
CA GLU A 34 -13.63 14.43 -11.42
C GLU A 34 -14.94 13.66 -11.17
N ILE A 35 -14.89 12.61 -10.36
CA ILE A 35 -16.06 11.83 -9.94
C ILE A 35 -16.34 12.03 -8.45
N ASN A 36 -17.60 11.82 -8.06
CA ASN A 36 -17.96 11.91 -6.65
C ASN A 36 -17.28 10.78 -5.85
N GLU A 37 -16.62 11.13 -4.74
CA GLU A 37 -15.91 10.21 -3.85
C GLU A 37 -16.81 9.03 -3.42
N ASN A 38 -18.07 9.28 -3.07
CA ASN A 38 -19.03 8.23 -2.67
C ASN A 38 -19.35 7.27 -3.81
N THR A 39 -19.35 7.76 -5.05
CA THR A 39 -19.58 6.93 -6.23
C THR A 39 -18.40 5.99 -6.46
N LEU A 40 -17.18 6.50 -6.35
CA LEU A 40 -15.96 5.69 -6.47
C LEU A 40 -15.86 4.67 -5.33
N HIS A 41 -16.21 5.03 -4.09
CA HIS A 41 -16.32 4.07 -2.99
C HIS A 41 -17.29 2.92 -3.29
N GLY A 42 -18.44 3.23 -3.90
CA GLY A 42 -19.39 2.22 -4.36
C GLY A 42 -18.79 1.29 -5.41
N TRP A 43 -17.98 1.82 -6.33
CA TRP A 43 -17.30 1.01 -7.35
C TRP A 43 -16.20 0.15 -6.76
N VAL A 44 -15.37 0.67 -5.86
CA VAL A 44 -14.34 -0.11 -5.17
C VAL A 44 -14.98 -1.26 -4.40
N LYS A 45 -16.12 -1.05 -3.74
CA LYS A 45 -16.85 -2.13 -3.05
C LYS A 45 -17.39 -3.19 -4.02
N LYS A 46 -17.89 -2.77 -5.19
CA LYS A 46 -18.52 -3.67 -6.18
C LYS A 46 -17.49 -4.43 -7.01
N TYR A 47 -16.48 -3.74 -7.53
CA TYR A 47 -15.49 -4.27 -8.46
C TYR A 47 -14.20 -4.73 -7.76
N GLY A 48 -13.88 -4.17 -6.58
CA GLY A 48 -12.72 -4.59 -5.78
C GLY A 48 -12.81 -6.03 -5.26
N GLN A 49 -14.00 -6.64 -5.28
CA GLN A 49 -14.16 -8.05 -4.92
C GLN A 49 -13.87 -9.02 -6.07
N GLN A 50 -13.67 -8.53 -7.30
CA GLN A 50 -13.36 -9.39 -8.44
C GLN A 50 -12.00 -10.06 -8.25
N PRO A 51 -11.83 -11.33 -8.66
CA PRO A 51 -10.62 -12.12 -8.40
C PRO A 51 -9.35 -11.43 -8.92
N GLU A 52 -9.44 -10.84 -10.12
CA GLU A 52 -8.34 -10.11 -10.77
C GLU A 52 -7.87 -8.93 -9.92
N ILE A 53 -8.82 -8.18 -9.35
CA ILE A 53 -8.54 -6.99 -8.56
C ILE A 53 -8.06 -7.36 -7.14
N LYS A 54 -8.59 -8.45 -6.56
CA LYS A 54 -8.08 -9.00 -5.29
C LYS A 54 -6.64 -9.47 -5.39
N ALA A 55 -6.20 -9.98 -6.53
CA ALA A 55 -4.82 -10.40 -6.73
C ALA A 55 -3.86 -9.20 -6.65
N VAL A 56 -4.21 -8.08 -7.29
CA VAL A 56 -3.45 -6.82 -7.21
C VAL A 56 -3.37 -6.29 -5.77
N GLN A 57 -4.49 -6.32 -5.05
CA GLN A 57 -4.54 -5.83 -3.67
C GLN A 57 -3.72 -6.71 -2.70
N LYS A 58 -3.67 -8.02 -2.92
CA LYS A 58 -2.78 -8.91 -2.16
C LYS A 58 -1.31 -8.63 -2.44
N PHE A 59 -0.96 -8.46 -3.72
CA PHE A 59 0.43 -8.21 -4.13
C PHE A 59 0.98 -6.91 -3.53
N THR A 60 0.20 -5.82 -3.62
CA THR A 60 0.58 -4.51 -3.07
C THR A 60 0.76 -4.53 -1.56
N ASN A 61 -0.14 -5.21 -0.82
CA ASN A 61 0.01 -5.37 0.63
C ASN A 61 1.29 -6.15 0.99
N SER A 62 1.57 -7.26 0.30
CA SER A 62 2.79 -8.06 0.52
C SER A 62 4.06 -7.26 0.27
N ASP A 63 4.10 -6.40 -0.76
CA ASP A 63 5.26 -5.53 -1.04
C ASP A 63 5.50 -4.49 0.07
N THR A 64 4.43 -3.93 0.64
CA THR A 64 4.56 -2.97 1.75
C THR A 64 5.07 -3.63 3.03
N GLU A 65 4.59 -4.83 3.34
CA GLU A 65 5.05 -5.63 4.48
C GLU A 65 6.52 -6.04 4.31
N LEU A 66 6.92 -6.46 3.10
CA LEU A 66 8.31 -6.78 2.78
C LEU A 66 9.25 -5.58 2.99
N LYS A 67 8.85 -4.39 2.54
CA LYS A 67 9.66 -3.17 2.76
C LYS A 67 9.78 -2.81 4.24
N ALA A 68 8.70 -2.93 5.00
CA ALA A 68 8.71 -2.68 6.44
C ALA A 68 9.62 -3.68 7.17
N LEU A 69 9.52 -4.96 6.82
CA LEU A 69 10.33 -6.03 7.42
C LEU A 69 11.81 -5.87 7.08
N GLN A 70 12.15 -5.52 5.83
CA GLN A 70 13.52 -5.20 5.43
C GLN A 70 14.11 -4.01 6.19
N LYS A 71 13.28 -3.01 6.52
CA LYS A 71 13.72 -1.87 7.33
C LYS A 71 14.04 -2.31 8.76
N GLN A 72 13.18 -3.12 9.37
CA GLN A 72 13.42 -3.66 10.72
C GLN A 72 14.66 -4.55 10.78
N LEU A 73 14.90 -5.38 9.76
CA LEU A 73 16.12 -6.19 9.70
C LEU A 73 17.39 -5.33 9.68
N ARG A 74 17.42 -4.26 8.90
CA ARG A 74 18.56 -3.33 8.88
C ARG A 74 18.79 -2.66 10.23
N GLU A 75 17.73 -2.19 10.88
CA GLU A 75 17.81 -1.58 12.21
C GLU A 75 18.36 -2.58 13.25
N LEU A 76 17.87 -3.83 13.25
CA LEU A 76 18.37 -4.90 14.13
C LEU A 76 19.81 -5.32 13.84
N GLU A 77 20.22 -5.31 12.57
CA GLU A 77 21.61 -5.58 12.17
C GLU A 77 22.54 -4.47 12.67
N GLU A 78 22.14 -3.20 12.52
CA GLU A 78 22.89 -2.05 13.04
C GLU A 78 23.01 -2.10 14.57
N GLU A 79 21.93 -2.38 15.29
CA GLU A 79 21.94 -2.54 16.75
C GLU A 79 22.88 -3.68 17.18
N ASN A 80 22.83 -4.83 16.50
CA ASN A 80 23.74 -5.94 16.77
C ASN A 80 25.19 -5.56 16.54
N GLU A 81 25.52 -4.83 15.48
CA GLU A 81 26.88 -4.39 15.21
C GLU A 81 27.38 -3.39 16.26
N ILE A 82 26.53 -2.50 16.75
CA ILE A 82 26.86 -1.61 17.88
C ILE A 82 27.15 -2.42 19.14
N LEU A 83 26.29 -3.39 19.47
CA LEU A 83 26.46 -4.25 20.64
C LEU A 83 27.74 -5.07 20.55
N LYS A 84 28.05 -5.66 19.39
CA LYS A 84 29.31 -6.39 19.16
C LYS A 84 30.53 -5.49 19.32
N LYS A 85 30.50 -4.28 18.78
CA LYS A 85 31.58 -3.30 18.93
C LYS A 85 31.78 -2.91 20.40
N ALA A 86 30.69 -2.66 21.12
CA ALA A 86 30.73 -2.37 22.55
C ALA A 86 31.34 -3.55 23.34
N MET A 87 30.85 -4.77 23.11
CA MET A 87 31.41 -5.99 23.73
C MET A 87 32.90 -6.15 23.43
N HIS A 88 33.34 -5.93 22.19
CA HIS A 88 34.75 -5.98 21.83
C HIS A 88 35.57 -4.94 22.59
N TYR A 89 35.07 -3.70 22.71
CA TYR A 89 35.72 -2.65 23.48
C TYR A 89 35.82 -3.00 24.97
N PHE A 90 34.73 -3.50 25.56
CA PHE A 90 34.70 -3.95 26.96
C PHE A 90 35.63 -5.14 27.21
N ALA A 91 35.69 -6.11 26.30
CA ALA A 91 36.57 -7.28 26.43
C ALA A 91 38.06 -6.94 26.28
N LYS A 92 38.39 -5.84 25.58
CA LYS A 92 39.77 -5.40 25.33
C LYS A 92 40.33 -4.44 26.39
N SER A 93 39.49 -3.99 27.32
CA SER A 93 39.90 -3.19 28.48
C SER A 93 39.85 -4.05 29.75
N PRO A 94 40.92 -4.79 30.09
CA PRO A 94 41.00 -5.44 31.39
C PRO A 94 41.09 -4.36 32.47
N ARG A 95 40.40 -4.59 33.59
CA ARG A 95 40.52 -3.76 34.81
C ARG A 95 41.94 -3.78 35.35
#